data_AF-A0A974CUD6-F1
#
_entry.id   AF-A0A974CUD6-F1
#
_cell.length_a   1.000
_cell.length_b   1.000
_cell.length_c   1.000
_cell.angle_alpha   90.00
_cell.angle_beta   90.00
_cell.angle_gamma   90.00
#
_symmetry.space_group_name_H-M   'P 1'
#
loop_
_entity.id
_entity.type
_entity.pdbx_description
1 polymer ?
#
loop_
_entity_poly.entity_id
_entity_poly.type
_entity_poly.pdbx_seq_one_letter_code
_entity_poly.pdbx_strand_id
1 'polypeptide(L)' 'NPNGAQPLENRWPVFTLDEQHYLMLGTEDSNTNRKMRAKQCRFWNKFYPK' A
#
# COMPACT_ATOMS: atom_id res chain seq x y z
N ASN A 1 11.58 10.93 0.82
CA ASN A 1 10.21 11.18 0.32
C ASN A 1 10.20 10.85 -1.17
N PRO A 2 9.48 9.81 -1.62
CA PRO A 2 9.47 9.39 -3.03
C PRO A 2 8.72 10.36 -3.97
N ASN A 3 8.00 11.35 -3.44
CA ASN A 3 7.15 12.24 -4.23
C ASN A 3 7.88 13.27 -5.10
N GLY A 4 9.18 13.49 -4.90
CA GLY A 4 9.94 14.49 -5.65
C GLY A 4 9.20 15.84 -5.76
N ALA A 5 9.16 16.41 -6.97
CA ALA A 5 8.37 17.60 -7.31
C ALA A 5 7.02 17.27 -8.00
N GLN A 6 6.51 16.03 -7.86
CA GLN A 6 5.37 15.56 -8.63
C GLN A 6 4.04 16.26 -8.24
N PRO A 7 3.10 16.38 -9.20
CA PRO A 7 1.75 16.88 -8.97
C PRO A 7 1.02 16.12 -7.86
N LEU A 8 0.04 16.77 -7.21
CA LEU A 8 -0.65 16.24 -6.03
C LEU A 8 -1.32 14.88 -6.29
N GLU A 9 -1.83 14.65 -7.50
CA GLU A 9 -2.62 13.48 -7.89
C GLU A 9 -1.82 12.17 -7.97
N ASN A 10 -0.51 12.23 -8.25
CA ASN A 10 0.35 11.04 -8.36
C ASN A 10 1.30 10.88 -7.16
N ARG A 11 0.96 11.47 -6.01
CA ARG A 11 1.79 11.34 -4.82
C ARG A 11 1.69 9.94 -4.23
N TRP A 12 2.85 9.32 -4.07
CA TRP A 12 3.07 8.19 -3.20
C TRP A 12 2.61 8.51 -1.77
N PRO A 13 1.60 7.79 -1.25
CA PRO A 13 1.03 8.05 0.07
C PRO A 13 1.96 7.56 1.18
N VAL A 14 1.94 8.25 2.32
CA VAL A 14 2.63 7.77 3.52
C VAL A 14 1.92 6.53 4.04
N PHE A 15 2.67 5.46 4.32
CA PHE A 15 2.11 4.29 4.97
C PHE A 15 1.92 4.57 6.46
N THR A 16 0.69 4.45 6.95
CA THR A 16 0.34 4.55 8.37
C THR A 16 -0.27 3.24 8.86
N LEU A 17 -0.19 2.96 10.16
CA LEU A 17 -0.73 1.72 10.73
C LEU A 17 -2.25 1.62 10.58
N ASP A 18 -2.96 2.75 10.63
CA ASP A 18 -4.41 2.80 10.53
C ASP A 18 -4.89 2.62 9.08
N GLU A 19 -4.23 3.31 8.14
CA GLU A 19 -4.72 3.38 6.78
C GLU A 19 -4.07 2.40 5.82
N GLN A 20 -2.78 2.13 6.01
CA GLN A 20 -1.99 1.16 5.25
C GLN A 20 -2.10 1.35 3.74
N HIS A 21 -2.03 2.61 3.29
CA HIS A 21 -2.04 2.98 1.88
C HIS A 21 -0.77 2.46 1.17
N TYR A 22 -0.94 2.00 -0.06
CA TYR A 22 0.16 1.61 -0.94
C TYR A 22 -0.13 1.99 -2.38
N LEU A 23 0.92 2.24 -3.15
CA LEU A 23 0.86 2.53 -4.57
C LEU A 23 1.12 1.26 -5.38
N MET A 24 0.32 1.01 -6.42
CA MET A 24 0.63 -0.02 -7.41
C MET A 24 1.53 0.55 -8.49
N LEU A 25 2.64 -0.14 -8.75
CA LEU A 25 3.57 0.19 -9.83
C LEU A 25 3.33 -0.76 -10.99
N GLY A 26 3.01 -0.21 -12.16
CA GLY A 26 2.72 -0.96 -13.39
C GLY A 26 2.81 -0.04 -14.62
N THR A 27 2.50 -0.57 -15.80
CA THR A 27 2.39 0.22 -17.05
C THR A 27 1.07 0.97 -17.16
N GLU A 28 0.07 0.54 -16.39
CA GLU A 28 -1.22 1.20 -16.24
C GLU A 28 -1.13 2.39 -15.27
N ASP A 29 -2.17 3.22 -15.24
CA ASP A 29 -2.25 4.35 -14.31
C ASP A 29 -2.05 3.89 -12.86
N SER A 30 -1.22 4.65 -12.16
CA SER A 30 -0.83 4.33 -10.79
C SER A 30 -2.02 4.49 -9.84
N ASN A 31 -2.45 3.39 -9.24
CA ASN A 31 -3.59 3.36 -8.34
C ASN A 31 -3.14 3.22 -6.88
N THR A 32 -3.70 4.06 -6.00
CA THR A 32 -3.53 3.95 -4.55
C THR A 32 -4.58 3.00 -3.97
N ASN A 33 -4.12 2.00 -3.23
CA ASN A 33 -4.96 1.00 -2.58
C ASN A 33 -4.63 0.93 -1.08
N ARG A 34 -5.38 0.13 -0.32
CA ARG A 34 -5.19 -0.04 1.14
C ARG A 34 -5.08 -1.51 1.54
N LYS A 35 -4.32 -1.79 2.60
CA LYS A 35 -4.30 -3.09 3.29
C LYS A 35 -3.96 -4.26 2.35
N MET A 36 -2.81 -4.15 1.67
CA MET A 36 -2.33 -5.15 0.70
C MET A 36 -2.39 -6.56 1.27
N ARG A 37 -3.12 -7.46 0.60
CA ARG A 37 -3.29 -8.88 0.96
C ARG A 37 -3.67 -9.14 2.43
N ALA A 38 -4.41 -8.24 3.07
CA ALA A 38 -4.66 -8.30 4.51
C ALA A 38 -5.32 -9.59 5.01
N LYS A 39 -6.15 -10.27 4.19
CA LYS A 39 -6.73 -11.57 4.55
C LYS A 39 -5.65 -12.65 4.65
N GLN A 40 -4.79 -12.76 3.64
CA GLN A 40 -3.71 -13.73 3.60
C GLN A 40 -2.66 -13.43 4.68
N CYS A 41 -2.24 -12.17 4.83
CA CYS A 41 -1.30 -11.78 5.88
C CYS A 41 -1.86 -12.07 7.28
N ARG A 42 -3.17 -11.87 7.51
CA ARG A 42 -3.79 -12.25 8.79
C ARG A 42 -3.69 -13.75 9.05
N PHE A 43 -3.95 -14.57 8.04
CA PHE A 43 -3.79 -16.02 8.16
C PHE A 43 -2.35 -16.40 8.50
N TRP A 44 -1.38 -15.95 7.68
CA TRP A 44 0.02 -16.32 7.85
C TRP A 44 0.66 -15.77 9.13
N ASN A 45 0.28 -14.56 9.57
CA ASN A 45 0.90 -13.92 10.73
C ASN A 45 0.22 -14.27 12.05
N LYS A 46 -1.05 -14.69 12.05
CA LYS A 46 -1.82 -14.94 13.30
C LYS A 46 -2.32 -16.38 13.45
N PHE A 47 -2.63 -17.06 12.35
CA PHE A 47 -3.21 -18.40 12.38
C PHE A 47 -2.16 -19.48 12.18
N TYR A 48 -1.36 -19.40 11.10
CA TYR A 48 -0.35 -20.41 10.76
C TYR A 48 0.90 -20.49 11.66
N PRO A 49 1.36 -19.44 12.37
CA PRO A 49 2.55 -19.56 13.24
C PRO A 49 2.26 -20.29 14.56
N LYS A 50 1.07 -20.88 14.71
CA LYS A 50 0.64 -21.71 15.84
C LYS A 50 0.58 -23.16 15.41
#